data_AF-A0A948C868-F1
#
_entry.id   AF-A0A948C868-F1
#
_cell.length_a   1.000
_cell.length_b   1.000
_cell.length_c   1.000
_cell.angle_alpha   90.00
_cell.angle_beta   90.00
_cell.angle_gamma   90.00
#
_symmetry.space_group_name_H-M   'P 1'
#
loop_
_entity.id
_entity.type
_entity.pdbx_description
1 polymer ?
#
loop_
_entity_poly.entity_id
_entity_poly.type
_entity_poly.pdbx_seq_one_letter_code
_entity_poly.pdbx_strand_id
1 'polypeptide(L)'
;MGLKREVKFVGKDYNSKLNRRDARNMDNISILSAKNIGRNFIPKKYLPKGKDEYYLRKNQARKLFPKTRYRHLKKNEIEELIKNNNTTDNWGEIFVTDKFEPKQIKNTKFIGLVRIGNIRQVALKHHDLQLTVGITNSVIISCDIGNDVAIHNVHYLAHYIIEERSILFNINEMHTTNHAKFGNGIIKEGESEDVRVWLDLINEAGSRKVLPFDGMIPADAYLWAKYRDDTPLQKKLKEITQKRLAPNRTGSGLGFDSRRGFYGTVGNQSVIKNSRILKDVKIGEHCYIKGANKLKNLTINSSEEESTQIGEGVELVNGIIGFGCHIFYG
;
A
#
# COMPACT_ATOMS: atom_id res chain seq x y z
N MET A 1 -20.14 24.31 49.05
CA MET A 1 -21.13 23.83 48.06
C MET A 1 -20.43 23.62 46.72
N GLY A 2 -19.94 22.41 46.46
CA GLY A 2 -19.26 22.05 45.21
C GLY A 2 -20.23 21.37 44.25
N LEU A 3 -20.46 21.99 43.09
CA LEU A 3 -21.27 21.41 42.01
C LEU A 3 -20.40 20.51 41.14
N LYS A 4 -20.46 19.19 41.37
CA LYS A 4 -20.02 18.17 40.41
C LYS A 4 -20.98 18.20 39.20
N ARG A 5 -20.47 18.54 38.01
CA ARG A 5 -21.18 18.32 36.74
C ARG A 5 -20.78 16.95 36.19
N GLU A 6 -21.69 15.98 36.26
CA GLU A 6 -21.60 14.74 35.49
C GLU A 6 -21.86 15.04 34.01
N VAL A 7 -20.90 14.70 33.15
CA VAL A 7 -21.09 14.73 31.69
C VAL A 7 -21.61 13.35 31.27
N LYS A 8 -22.91 13.27 30.96
CA LYS A 8 -23.52 12.08 30.35
C LYS A 8 -23.23 12.08 28.84
N PHE A 9 -22.48 11.09 28.37
CA PHE A 9 -22.39 10.78 26.94
C PHE A 9 -23.68 10.09 26.50
N VAL A 10 -24.55 10.81 25.78
CA VAL A 10 -25.68 10.21 25.08
C VAL A 10 -25.16 9.66 23.75
N GLY A 11 -24.91 8.35 23.71
CA GLY A 11 -24.67 7.63 22.46
C GLY A 11 -25.92 7.74 21.58
N LYS A 12 -25.79 8.31 20.39
CA LYS A 12 -26.86 8.24 19.38
C LYS A 12 -26.85 6.82 18.80
N ASP A 13 -27.86 6.05 19.16
CA ASP A 13 -28.23 4.80 18.51
C ASP A 13 -28.46 5.04 17.02
N TYR A 14 -27.51 4.63 16.18
CA TYR A 14 -27.73 4.43 14.75
C TYR A 14 -28.42 3.09 14.54
N ASN A 15 -29.72 3.03 14.88
CA ASN A 15 -30.58 1.90 14.56
C ASN A 15 -31.68 2.37 13.60
N SER A 16 -31.34 2.47 12.31
CA SER A 16 -32.31 2.78 11.25
C SER A 16 -32.65 1.53 10.44
N LYS A 17 -33.77 0.91 10.83
CA LYS A 17 -34.74 0.18 9.99
C LYS A 17 -34.19 -0.83 8.98
N LEU A 18 -33.84 -2.03 9.48
CA LEU A 18 -33.88 -3.26 8.66
C LEU A 18 -35.34 -3.69 8.46
N ASN A 19 -35.83 -3.58 7.23
CA ASN A 19 -37.09 -4.18 6.79
C ASN A 19 -37.01 -5.71 6.94
N ARG A 20 -37.79 -6.26 7.88
CA ARG A 20 -37.82 -7.69 8.27
C ARG A 20 -38.55 -8.61 7.26
N ARG A 21 -38.27 -8.52 5.95
CA ARG A 21 -38.89 -9.45 4.97
C ARG A 21 -37.97 -10.13 3.95
N ASP A 22 -36.68 -9.81 3.87
CA ASP A 22 -35.76 -10.46 2.92
C ASP A 22 -34.48 -11.02 3.60
N ALA A 23 -34.63 -11.69 4.74
CA ALA A 23 -33.54 -12.47 5.34
C ALA A 23 -33.47 -13.88 4.71
N ARG A 24 -33.22 -13.95 3.39
CA ARG A 24 -32.85 -15.21 2.71
C ARG A 24 -31.35 -15.17 2.41
N ASN A 25 -30.58 -16.03 3.09
CA ASN A 25 -29.17 -16.37 2.89
C ASN A 25 -28.32 -15.35 2.13
N MET A 26 -27.81 -14.33 2.84
CA MET A 26 -26.63 -13.60 2.39
C MET A 26 -25.40 -14.30 2.92
N ASP A 27 -24.95 -15.34 2.21
CA ASP A 27 -23.59 -15.84 2.39
C ASP A 27 -22.63 -14.73 1.93
N ASN A 28 -22.13 -13.96 2.90
CA ASN A 28 -21.18 -12.87 2.66
C ASN A 28 -19.77 -13.36 2.26
N ILE A 29 -19.55 -14.68 2.31
CA ILE A 29 -18.30 -15.35 1.94
C ILE A 29 -18.52 -16.09 0.63
N SER A 30 -17.86 -15.64 -0.43
CA SER A 30 -17.90 -16.30 -1.73
C SER A 30 -16.83 -17.38 -1.82
N ILE A 31 -17.23 -18.59 -2.25
CA ILE A 31 -16.29 -19.66 -2.59
C ILE A 31 -15.71 -19.36 -3.97
N LEU A 32 -14.42 -19.07 -4.01
CA LEU A 32 -13.67 -18.88 -5.25
C LEU A 32 -12.71 -20.05 -5.48
N SER A 33 -12.42 -20.35 -6.74
CA SER A 33 -11.35 -21.29 -7.08
C SER A 33 -10.02 -20.80 -6.52
N ALA A 34 -9.23 -21.69 -5.91
CA ALA A 34 -7.90 -21.36 -5.41
C ALA A 34 -6.97 -20.78 -6.51
N LYS A 35 -7.22 -21.10 -7.78
CA LYS A 35 -6.48 -20.53 -8.94
C LYS A 35 -6.69 -19.01 -9.11
N ASN A 36 -7.73 -18.44 -8.51
CA ASN A 36 -8.01 -17.01 -8.58
C ASN A 36 -7.18 -16.20 -7.57
N ILE A 37 -6.49 -16.83 -6.61
CA ILE A 37 -5.64 -16.08 -5.66
C ILE A 37 -4.51 -15.40 -6.44
N GLY A 38 -4.35 -14.09 -6.21
CA GLY A 38 -3.33 -13.28 -6.88
C GLY A 38 -3.56 -12.97 -8.36
N ARG A 39 -4.70 -13.39 -8.93
CA ARG A 39 -5.09 -13.17 -10.34
C ARG A 39 -6.41 -12.40 -10.44
N ASN A 40 -6.67 -11.79 -11.59
CA ASN A 40 -7.84 -10.93 -11.82
C ASN A 40 -7.92 -9.76 -10.84
N PHE A 41 -6.77 -9.23 -10.42
CA PHE A 41 -6.65 -8.08 -9.54
C PHE A 41 -7.43 -6.88 -10.08
N ILE A 42 -7.39 -6.66 -11.40
CA ILE A 42 -8.23 -5.68 -12.09
C ILE A 42 -9.39 -6.44 -12.77
N PRO A 43 -10.65 -6.18 -12.40
CA PRO A 43 -11.80 -6.73 -13.11
C PRO A 43 -11.75 -6.39 -14.60
N LYS A 44 -12.08 -7.36 -15.46
CA LYS A 44 -11.97 -7.23 -16.93
C LYS A 44 -12.65 -5.96 -17.50
N LYS A 45 -13.76 -5.51 -16.90
CA LYS A 45 -14.47 -4.29 -17.30
C LYS A 45 -13.66 -2.99 -17.12
N TYR A 46 -12.65 -2.98 -16.26
CA TYR A 46 -11.77 -1.83 -16.00
C TYR A 46 -10.41 -1.99 -16.69
N LEU A 47 -10.21 -3.03 -17.49
CA LEU A 47 -8.98 -3.20 -18.28
C LEU A 47 -9.11 -2.49 -19.63
N PRO A 48 -8.14 -1.63 -20.00
CA PRO A 48 -8.07 -1.09 -21.34
C PRO A 48 -7.87 -2.19 -22.40
N LYS A 49 -8.34 -1.96 -23.63
CA LYS A 49 -8.15 -2.91 -24.74
C LYS A 49 -6.67 -3.24 -24.94
N GLY A 50 -6.35 -4.52 -25.04
CA GLY A 50 -4.99 -5.03 -25.27
C GLY A 50 -4.05 -4.95 -24.05
N LYS A 51 -4.56 -4.63 -22.85
CA LYS A 51 -3.77 -4.62 -21.60
C LYS A 51 -4.16 -5.79 -20.70
N ASP A 52 -3.17 -6.33 -20.00
CA ASP A 52 -3.34 -7.33 -18.94
C ASP A 52 -3.48 -6.65 -17.58
N GLU A 53 -3.76 -7.40 -16.51
CA GLU A 53 -3.88 -6.86 -15.15
C GLU A 53 -2.58 -6.25 -14.60
N TYR A 54 -1.43 -6.55 -15.22
CA TYR A 54 -0.12 -6.12 -14.77
C TYR A 54 0.35 -4.81 -15.44
N TYR A 55 -0.41 -4.22 -16.35
CA TYR A 55 0.07 -3.08 -17.14
C TYR A 55 0.44 -1.84 -16.29
N LEU A 56 -0.35 -1.50 -15.27
CA LEU A 56 -0.05 -0.38 -14.38
C LEU A 56 1.14 -0.68 -13.48
N ARG A 57 1.19 -1.88 -12.90
CA ARG A 57 2.35 -2.37 -12.15
C ARG A 57 3.62 -2.26 -12.99
N LYS A 58 3.61 -2.75 -14.23
CA LYS A 58 4.76 -2.66 -15.16
C LYS A 58 5.18 -1.21 -15.40
N ASN A 59 4.22 -0.27 -15.47
CA ASN A 59 4.51 1.15 -15.60
C ASN A 59 5.10 1.75 -14.32
N GLN A 60 4.56 1.43 -13.14
CA GLN A 60 5.09 1.85 -11.83
C GLN A 60 6.53 1.37 -11.65
N ALA A 61 6.76 0.09 -11.96
CA ALA A 61 8.05 -0.58 -11.84
C ALA A 61 9.03 -0.23 -12.97
N ARG A 62 8.63 0.47 -14.04
CA ARG A 62 9.39 0.52 -15.31
C ARG A 62 10.83 1.05 -15.15
N LYS A 63 11.01 2.09 -14.34
CA LYS A 63 12.33 2.71 -14.11
C LYS A 63 13.22 1.85 -13.22
N LEU A 64 12.63 1.21 -12.22
CA LEU A 64 13.34 0.41 -11.22
C LEU A 64 13.67 -1.00 -11.75
N PHE A 65 12.77 -1.56 -12.56
CA PHE A 65 12.72 -2.97 -12.94
C PHE A 65 12.43 -3.13 -14.45
N PRO A 66 13.40 -2.78 -15.32
CA PRO A 66 13.22 -2.92 -16.76
C PRO A 66 13.00 -4.40 -17.14
N LYS A 67 12.16 -4.66 -18.16
CA LYS A 67 11.79 -6.04 -18.54
C LYS A 67 13.01 -6.90 -18.91
N THR A 68 14.03 -6.30 -19.50
CA THR A 68 15.29 -6.95 -19.91
C THR A 68 16.12 -7.46 -18.74
N ARG A 69 15.81 -7.03 -17.50
CA ARG A 69 16.55 -7.42 -16.29
C ARG A 69 16.17 -8.80 -15.76
N TYR A 70 15.05 -9.37 -16.20
CA TYR A 70 14.50 -10.59 -15.62
C TYR A 70 14.54 -11.78 -16.58
N ARG A 71 14.82 -12.95 -16.03
CA ARG A 71 14.75 -14.25 -16.70
C ARG A 71 13.89 -15.23 -15.90
N HIS A 72 13.55 -16.34 -16.53
CA HIS A 72 12.98 -17.48 -15.82
C HIS A 72 14.01 -18.15 -14.90
N LEU A 73 13.49 -18.84 -13.89
CA LEU A 73 14.29 -19.72 -13.05
C LEU A 73 14.89 -20.87 -13.87
N LYS A 74 16.13 -21.23 -13.54
CA LYS A 74 16.79 -22.43 -14.07
C LYS A 74 16.31 -23.67 -13.31
N LYS A 75 16.45 -24.85 -13.92
CA LYS A 75 16.00 -26.12 -13.29
C LYS A 75 16.63 -26.36 -11.92
N ASN A 76 17.94 -26.16 -11.80
CA ASN A 76 18.67 -26.29 -10.53
C ASN A 76 18.23 -25.26 -9.48
N GLU A 77 17.85 -24.04 -9.89
CA GLU A 77 17.31 -23.03 -8.98
C GLU A 77 15.92 -23.44 -8.45
N ILE A 78 15.08 -24.02 -9.30
CA ILE A 78 13.76 -24.55 -8.90
C ILE A 78 13.92 -25.70 -7.90
N GLU A 79 14.81 -26.65 -8.18
CA GLU A 79 15.09 -27.78 -7.30
C GLU A 79 15.55 -27.32 -5.91
N GLU A 80 16.45 -26.34 -5.84
CA GLU A 80 16.91 -25.77 -4.58
C GLU A 80 15.80 -25.02 -3.84
N LEU A 81 14.94 -24.28 -4.55
CA LEU A 81 13.78 -23.62 -3.94
C LEU A 81 12.80 -24.64 -3.35
N ILE A 82 12.51 -25.73 -4.07
CA ILE A 82 11.64 -26.82 -3.57
C ILE A 82 12.26 -27.46 -2.33
N LYS A 83 13.57 -27.77 -2.36
CA LYS A 83 14.31 -28.33 -1.22
C LYS A 83 14.26 -27.43 0.01
N ASN A 84 14.23 -26.11 -0.19
CA ASN A 84 14.07 -25.11 0.86
C ASN A 84 12.61 -24.92 1.32
N ASN A 85 11.71 -25.86 1.00
CA ASN A 85 10.28 -25.82 1.33
C ASN A 85 9.54 -24.63 0.73
N ASN A 86 9.99 -24.10 -0.40
CA ASN A 86 9.22 -23.11 -1.12
C ASN A 86 8.18 -23.77 -2.02
N THR A 87 7.03 -23.12 -2.12
CA THR A 87 5.92 -23.61 -2.95
C THR A 87 5.41 -22.50 -3.85
N THR A 88 4.87 -22.88 -5.00
CA THR A 88 4.19 -21.97 -5.91
C THR A 88 3.11 -22.73 -6.66
N ASP A 89 2.12 -22.02 -7.19
CA ASP A 89 1.15 -22.57 -8.12
C ASP A 89 1.71 -22.66 -9.55
N ASN A 90 2.66 -21.79 -9.90
CA ASN A 90 3.33 -21.81 -11.20
C ASN A 90 4.74 -21.21 -11.14
N TRP A 91 5.79 -22.04 -11.28
CA TRP A 91 7.18 -21.57 -11.36
C TRP A 91 7.46 -20.67 -12.57
N GLY A 92 6.66 -20.78 -13.65
CA GLY A 92 6.77 -19.93 -14.84
C GLY A 92 6.35 -18.48 -14.61
N GLU A 93 5.67 -18.18 -13.49
CA GLU A 93 5.29 -16.82 -13.09
C GLU A 93 6.31 -16.19 -12.14
N ILE A 94 7.38 -16.92 -11.79
CA ILE A 94 8.47 -16.42 -10.95
C ILE A 94 9.66 -16.04 -11.84
N PHE A 95 10.05 -14.78 -11.77
CA PHE A 95 11.16 -14.24 -12.53
C PHE A 95 12.25 -13.72 -11.61
N VAL A 96 13.50 -13.93 -11.99
CA VAL A 96 14.68 -13.55 -11.22
C VAL A 96 15.70 -12.82 -12.08
N THR A 97 16.60 -12.08 -11.47
CA THR A 97 17.80 -11.54 -12.12
C THR A 97 18.91 -12.57 -12.22
N ASP A 98 20.00 -12.24 -12.93
CA ASP A 98 21.13 -13.16 -13.08
C ASP A 98 21.83 -13.50 -11.78
N LYS A 99 22.00 -12.52 -10.88
CA LYS A 99 22.58 -12.71 -9.55
C LYS A 99 21.50 -13.15 -8.58
N PHE A 100 21.23 -14.45 -8.54
CA PHE A 100 20.17 -15.02 -7.71
C PHE A 100 20.69 -16.23 -6.94
N GLU A 101 20.67 -16.14 -5.61
CA GLU A 101 21.06 -17.21 -4.69
C GLU A 101 19.81 -17.86 -4.06
N PRO A 102 19.31 -19.00 -4.58
CA PRO A 102 18.10 -19.65 -4.10
C PRO A 102 18.15 -20.09 -2.64
N LYS A 103 19.35 -20.32 -2.09
CA LYS A 103 19.54 -20.74 -0.68
C LYS A 103 19.06 -19.71 0.34
N GLN A 104 18.92 -18.45 -0.06
CA GLN A 104 18.41 -17.38 0.80
C GLN A 104 16.87 -17.33 0.84
N ILE A 105 16.18 -18.21 0.11
CA ILE A 105 14.73 -18.24 0.07
C ILE A 105 14.23 -19.55 0.67
N LYS A 106 13.46 -19.50 1.76
CA LYS A 106 13.06 -20.68 2.54
C LYS A 106 11.65 -20.60 3.10
N ASN A 107 10.91 -21.69 3.04
CA ASN A 107 9.56 -21.80 3.62
C ASN A 107 8.65 -20.64 3.17
N THR A 108 8.67 -20.34 1.87
CA THR A 108 7.91 -19.24 1.28
C THR A 108 6.95 -19.76 0.22
N LYS A 109 5.71 -19.25 0.25
CA LYS A 109 4.71 -19.52 -0.78
C LYS A 109 4.64 -18.34 -1.75
N PHE A 110 4.83 -18.61 -3.03
CA PHE A 110 4.66 -17.63 -4.11
C PHE A 110 3.34 -17.88 -4.84
N ILE A 111 2.64 -16.81 -5.21
CA ILE A 111 1.39 -16.90 -5.97
C ILE A 111 1.34 -15.76 -7.00
N GLY A 112 0.96 -16.08 -8.24
CA GLY A 112 0.86 -15.09 -9.30
C GLY A 112 2.24 -14.60 -9.78
N LEU A 113 2.25 -13.49 -10.51
CA LEU A 113 3.48 -12.93 -11.09
C LEU A 113 4.40 -12.33 -10.01
N VAL A 114 5.51 -12.98 -9.69
CA VAL A 114 6.52 -12.48 -8.75
C VAL A 114 7.84 -12.23 -9.47
N ARG A 115 8.41 -11.04 -9.29
CA ARG A 115 9.71 -10.67 -9.86
C ARG A 115 10.68 -10.35 -8.73
N ILE A 116 11.81 -11.04 -8.67
CA ILE A 116 12.81 -10.92 -7.59
C ILE A 116 14.11 -10.38 -8.19
N GLY A 117 14.63 -9.30 -7.62
CA GLY A 117 15.91 -8.71 -7.98
C GLY A 117 17.08 -9.57 -7.51
N ASN A 118 18.26 -8.94 -7.42
CA ASN A 118 19.46 -9.64 -7.01
C ASN A 118 19.30 -10.17 -5.59
N ILE A 119 19.66 -11.44 -5.38
CA ILE A 119 19.73 -12.06 -4.06
C ILE A 119 21.14 -12.58 -3.88
N ARG A 120 21.83 -12.06 -2.86
CA ARG A 120 23.22 -12.39 -2.51
C ARG A 120 23.27 -12.90 -1.07
N GLN A 121 24.28 -13.68 -0.75
CA GLN A 121 24.56 -14.12 0.62
C GLN A 121 25.24 -12.99 1.42
N VAL A 122 24.47 -11.94 1.73
CA VAL A 122 24.90 -10.78 2.52
C VAL A 122 23.84 -10.45 3.56
N ALA A 123 24.15 -9.61 4.53
CA ALA A 123 23.19 -9.11 5.51
C ALA A 123 22.97 -7.61 5.36
N LEU A 124 21.74 -7.17 5.56
CA LEU A 124 21.41 -5.77 5.78
C LEU A 124 21.47 -5.47 7.28
N LYS A 125 22.01 -4.30 7.62
CA LYS A 125 22.06 -3.79 8.99
C LYS A 125 21.33 -2.45 9.06
N HIS A 126 20.42 -2.32 10.01
CA HIS A 126 19.78 -1.06 10.36
C HIS A 126 19.78 -0.91 11.89
N HIS A 127 20.64 -0.03 12.41
CA HIS A 127 21.04 -0.01 13.82
C HIS A 127 21.51 -1.40 14.28
N ASP A 128 20.96 -1.93 15.37
CA ASP A 128 21.32 -3.25 15.91
C ASP A 128 20.60 -4.41 15.21
N LEU A 129 19.60 -4.12 14.36
CA LEU A 129 18.92 -5.15 13.58
C LEU A 129 19.79 -5.57 12.40
N GLN A 130 20.14 -6.85 12.35
CA GLN A 130 20.84 -7.47 11.24
C GLN A 130 20.02 -8.63 10.69
N LEU A 131 19.76 -8.62 9.39
CA LEU A 131 18.99 -9.65 8.70
C LEU A 131 19.67 -10.02 7.39
N THR A 132 19.71 -11.31 7.09
CA THR A 132 20.22 -11.81 5.81
C THR A 132 19.34 -11.32 4.67
N VAL A 133 19.92 -10.93 3.54
CA VAL A 133 19.17 -10.73 2.30
C VAL A 133 18.52 -12.06 1.90
N GLY A 134 17.23 -12.04 1.57
CA GLY A 134 16.48 -13.27 1.31
C GLY A 134 15.00 -13.14 1.64
N ILE A 135 14.26 -14.23 1.45
CA ILE A 135 12.83 -14.31 1.76
C ILE A 135 12.58 -15.56 2.59
N THR A 136 12.08 -15.42 3.82
CA THR A 136 11.76 -16.60 4.64
C THR A 136 10.41 -16.53 5.34
N ASN A 137 9.77 -17.68 5.53
CA ASN A 137 8.53 -17.83 6.31
C ASN A 137 7.45 -16.81 5.90
N SER A 138 7.20 -16.68 4.60
CA SER A 138 6.37 -15.59 4.06
C SER A 138 5.44 -16.07 2.95
N VAL A 139 4.35 -15.33 2.70
CA VAL A 139 3.47 -15.55 1.54
C VAL A 139 3.53 -14.32 0.64
N ILE A 140 3.99 -14.52 -0.59
CA ILE A 140 4.23 -13.45 -1.58
C ILE A 140 3.24 -13.62 -2.74
N ILE A 141 2.42 -12.60 -2.98
CA ILE A 141 1.35 -12.65 -3.97
C ILE A 141 1.47 -11.48 -4.94
N SER A 142 1.81 -11.76 -6.19
CA SER A 142 1.89 -10.76 -7.25
C SER A 142 2.72 -9.53 -6.84
N CYS A 143 4.01 -9.72 -6.52
CA CYS A 143 4.90 -8.66 -6.02
C CYS A 143 6.15 -8.45 -6.89
N ASP A 144 6.66 -7.22 -6.89
CA ASP A 144 8.00 -6.89 -7.38
C ASP A 144 8.93 -6.65 -6.20
N ILE A 145 10.07 -7.30 -6.18
CA ILE A 145 11.05 -7.24 -5.09
C ILE A 145 12.38 -6.80 -5.70
N GLY A 146 12.97 -5.75 -5.13
CA GLY A 146 14.22 -5.15 -5.58
C GLY A 146 15.46 -5.98 -5.29
N ASN A 147 16.62 -5.37 -5.51
CA ASN A 147 17.89 -5.98 -5.13
C ASN A 147 18.05 -6.01 -3.63
N ASP A 148 18.62 -7.10 -3.15
CA ASP A 148 19.14 -7.22 -1.80
C ASP A 148 18.11 -6.86 -0.73
N VAL A 149 16.87 -7.34 -0.88
CA VAL A 149 15.78 -7.12 0.07
C VAL A 149 15.76 -8.25 1.10
N ALA A 150 15.52 -7.92 2.37
CA ALA A 150 15.30 -8.90 3.44
C ALA A 150 13.81 -8.94 3.79
N ILE A 151 13.13 -10.06 3.51
CA ILE A 151 11.71 -10.28 3.81
C ILE A 151 11.59 -11.52 4.71
N HIS A 152 11.38 -11.34 6.01
CA HIS A 152 11.29 -12.48 6.93
C HIS A 152 10.06 -12.39 7.82
N ASN A 153 9.34 -13.51 7.92
CA ASN A 153 8.12 -13.64 8.72
C ASN A 153 7.05 -12.60 8.31
N VAL A 154 6.88 -12.40 7.01
CA VAL A 154 5.81 -11.57 6.44
C VAL A 154 4.67 -12.47 6.00
N HIS A 155 3.67 -12.62 6.86
CA HIS A 155 2.66 -13.67 6.74
C HIS A 155 1.76 -13.52 5.51
N TYR A 156 1.57 -12.30 5.03
CA TYR A 156 0.83 -12.01 3.80
C TYR A 156 1.34 -10.72 3.16
N LEU A 157 1.93 -10.82 1.98
CA LEU A 157 2.42 -9.69 1.19
C LEU A 157 1.85 -9.76 -0.23
N ALA A 158 0.94 -8.84 -0.57
CA ALA A 158 0.20 -8.88 -1.82
C ALA A 158 0.11 -7.54 -2.54
N HIS A 159 0.43 -7.53 -3.83
CA HIS A 159 0.34 -6.36 -4.73
C HIS A 159 1.20 -5.18 -4.26
N TYR A 160 2.47 -5.46 -3.96
CA TYR A 160 3.47 -4.47 -3.58
C TYR A 160 4.66 -4.48 -4.54
N ILE A 161 5.24 -3.29 -4.72
CA ILE A 161 6.53 -3.06 -5.34
C ILE A 161 7.48 -2.63 -4.22
N ILE A 162 8.44 -3.48 -3.90
CA ILE A 162 9.45 -3.25 -2.88
C ILE A 162 10.75 -2.94 -3.60
N GLU A 163 11.32 -1.78 -3.31
CA GLU A 163 12.55 -1.33 -3.94
C GLU A 163 13.79 -1.91 -3.25
N GLU A 164 14.97 -1.38 -3.51
CA GLU A 164 16.23 -2.03 -3.19
C GLU A 164 16.63 -1.85 -1.71
N ARG A 165 17.41 -2.80 -1.18
CA ARG A 165 18.03 -2.75 0.17
C ARG A 165 17.05 -2.46 1.31
N SER A 166 15.81 -2.89 1.16
CA SER A 166 14.75 -2.69 2.15
C SER A 166 14.60 -3.89 3.08
N ILE A 167 14.13 -3.65 4.31
CA ILE A 167 13.90 -4.67 5.33
C ILE A 167 12.41 -4.72 5.65
N LEU A 168 11.81 -5.89 5.48
CA LEU A 168 10.45 -6.24 5.90
C LEU A 168 10.53 -7.40 6.89
N PHE A 169 10.26 -7.15 8.17
CA PHE A 169 10.49 -8.14 9.22
C PHE A 169 9.32 -8.27 10.20
N ASN A 170 8.81 -9.48 10.43
CA ASN A 170 7.70 -9.75 11.35
C ASN A 170 6.49 -8.84 11.07
N ILE A 171 5.89 -9.01 9.88
CA ILE A 171 4.74 -8.21 9.44
C ILE A 171 3.52 -9.13 9.24
N ASN A 172 2.37 -8.76 9.80
CA ASN A 172 1.21 -9.66 9.79
C ASN A 172 0.07 -9.29 8.85
N GLU A 173 0.10 -8.19 8.08
CA GLU A 173 -0.46 -8.18 6.71
C GLU A 173 -0.02 -6.94 5.92
N MET A 174 0.49 -7.11 4.70
CA MET A 174 0.70 -6.04 3.72
C MET A 174 -0.05 -6.37 2.43
N HIS A 175 -1.17 -5.68 2.19
CA HIS A 175 -2.05 -5.94 1.04
C HIS A 175 -2.49 -4.64 0.37
N THR A 176 -2.38 -4.58 -0.95
CA THR A 176 -2.97 -3.47 -1.73
C THR A 176 -4.16 -3.95 -2.52
N THR A 177 -5.24 -3.17 -2.47
CA THR A 177 -6.46 -3.36 -3.25
C THR A 177 -6.36 -2.65 -4.60
N ASN A 178 -7.12 -3.14 -5.58
CA ASN A 178 -7.13 -2.53 -6.90
C ASN A 178 -7.73 -1.11 -6.94
N HIS A 179 -8.35 -0.65 -5.86
CA HIS A 179 -8.97 0.66 -5.74
C HIS A 179 -8.30 1.51 -4.66
N ALA A 180 -7.07 1.15 -4.27
CA ALA A 180 -6.23 1.94 -3.38
C ALA A 180 -6.12 3.40 -3.84
N LYS A 181 -6.44 4.32 -2.94
CA LYS A 181 -6.33 5.77 -3.17
C LYS A 181 -5.06 6.35 -2.56
N PHE A 182 -4.39 5.59 -1.69
CA PHE A 182 -3.17 6.00 -0.97
C PHE A 182 -3.37 7.34 -0.26
N GLY A 183 -4.51 7.51 0.40
CA GLY A 183 -4.84 8.70 1.17
C GLY A 183 -5.41 9.87 0.37
N ASN A 184 -5.40 9.79 -0.96
CA ASN A 184 -5.91 10.86 -1.83
C ASN A 184 -7.45 10.85 -1.89
N GLY A 185 -8.05 12.04 -1.85
CA GLY A 185 -9.48 12.31 -1.92
C GLY A 185 -10.05 12.19 -3.33
N ILE A 186 -9.66 11.16 -4.06
CA ILE A 186 -10.11 10.87 -5.44
C ILE A 186 -11.14 9.73 -5.47
N ILE A 187 -11.88 9.64 -6.57
CA ILE A 187 -12.73 8.49 -6.91
C ILE A 187 -12.07 7.64 -7.99
N LYS A 188 -12.04 6.31 -7.78
CA LYS A 188 -11.60 5.35 -8.80
C LYS A 188 -12.74 5.01 -9.76
N GLU A 189 -12.39 4.56 -10.95
CA GLU A 189 -13.37 4.18 -11.99
C GLU A 189 -14.42 3.20 -11.46
N GLY A 190 -15.71 3.53 -11.63
CA GLY A 190 -16.82 2.71 -11.15
C GLY A 190 -16.99 2.66 -9.63
N GLU A 191 -16.30 3.51 -8.87
CA GLU A 191 -16.70 3.83 -7.49
C GLU A 191 -17.73 4.97 -7.48
N SER A 192 -18.60 4.97 -6.48
CA SER A 192 -19.56 6.03 -6.21
C SER A 192 -18.94 7.14 -5.36
N GLU A 193 -19.55 8.33 -5.36
CA GLU A 193 -18.98 9.52 -4.71
C GLU A 193 -18.93 9.42 -3.16
N ASP A 194 -19.77 8.58 -2.56
CA ASP A 194 -19.85 8.35 -1.11
C ASP A 194 -18.59 7.68 -0.53
N VAL A 195 -17.80 6.98 -1.35
CA VAL A 195 -16.53 6.38 -0.91
C VAL A 195 -15.33 7.33 -1.07
N ARG A 196 -15.56 8.59 -1.43
CA ARG A 196 -14.50 9.61 -1.51
C ARG A 196 -13.95 9.87 -0.12
N VAL A 197 -12.63 9.93 -0.02
CA VAL A 197 -11.93 10.27 1.21
C VAL A 197 -11.94 11.77 1.41
N TRP A 198 -12.40 12.20 2.58
CA TRP A 198 -12.38 13.57 3.06
C TRP A 198 -11.64 13.62 4.40
N LEU A 199 -10.89 14.70 4.65
CA LEU A 199 -10.27 14.97 5.95
C LEU A 199 -11.02 16.06 6.69
N ASP A 200 -11.36 15.81 7.95
CA ASP A 200 -11.97 16.75 8.87
C ASP A 200 -10.86 17.52 9.63
N LEU A 201 -10.40 18.66 9.08
CA LEU A 201 -9.28 19.43 9.65
C LEU A 201 -9.68 20.36 10.80
N ILE A 202 -10.89 20.93 10.76
CA ILE A 202 -11.42 21.83 11.79
C ILE A 202 -12.67 21.18 12.38
N ASN A 203 -12.51 20.53 13.53
CA ASN A 203 -13.52 19.66 14.13
C ASN A 203 -14.42 20.37 15.16
N GLU A 204 -15.01 21.51 14.78
CA GLU A 204 -15.99 22.22 15.64
C GLU A 204 -17.44 22.00 15.16
N ALA A 205 -17.66 21.71 13.87
CA ALA A 205 -18.99 21.45 13.30
C ALA A 205 -19.01 20.45 12.10
N GLY A 206 -17.86 19.85 11.73
CA GLY A 206 -17.76 18.88 10.63
C GLY A 206 -18.05 19.42 9.22
N SER A 207 -18.23 20.74 9.06
CA SER A 207 -18.60 21.39 7.78
C SER A 207 -17.41 21.79 6.91
N ARG A 208 -16.18 21.75 7.46
CA ARG A 208 -14.94 22.22 6.83
C ARG A 208 -14.01 21.07 6.45
N LYS A 209 -14.58 20.08 5.77
CA LYS A 209 -13.81 18.95 5.23
C LYS A 209 -13.03 19.36 3.99
N VAL A 210 -11.87 18.77 3.81
CA VAL A 210 -11.03 18.99 2.63
C VAL A 210 -10.77 17.70 1.89
N LEU A 211 -10.50 17.79 0.59
CA LEU A 211 -10.01 16.65 -0.18
C LEU A 211 -8.50 16.56 -0.08
N PRO A 212 -7.94 15.53 0.60
CA PRO A 212 -6.51 15.35 0.64
C PRO A 212 -5.95 15.05 -0.75
N PHE A 213 -4.78 15.56 -1.06
CA PHE A 213 -4.00 15.14 -2.23
C PHE A 213 -2.52 15.21 -1.89
N ASP A 214 -1.74 14.24 -2.31
CA ASP A 214 -0.30 14.26 -2.02
C ASP A 214 0.38 15.46 -2.72
N GLY A 215 1.21 16.16 -1.95
CA GLY A 215 1.69 17.52 -2.24
C GLY A 215 0.79 18.66 -1.73
N MET A 216 -0.26 18.39 -0.96
CA MET A 216 -1.07 19.42 -0.29
C MET A 216 -0.29 20.13 0.81
N ILE A 217 -0.29 21.46 0.79
CA ILE A 217 0.35 22.30 1.82
C ILE A 217 -0.70 22.99 2.71
N PRO A 218 -0.32 23.56 3.88
CA PRO A 218 -1.26 24.26 4.76
C PRO A 218 -2.03 25.39 4.07
N ALA A 219 -1.43 26.07 3.08
CA ALA A 219 -2.11 27.09 2.30
C ALA A 219 -3.28 26.51 1.47
N ASP A 220 -3.10 25.34 0.85
CA ASP A 220 -4.18 24.67 0.12
C ASP A 220 -5.31 24.28 1.08
N ALA A 221 -4.96 23.71 2.24
CA ALA A 221 -5.92 23.34 3.28
C ALA A 221 -6.73 24.54 3.77
N TYR A 222 -6.05 25.68 3.95
CA TYR A 222 -6.68 26.94 4.36
C TYR A 222 -7.68 27.44 3.31
N LEU A 223 -7.32 27.40 2.02
CA LEU A 223 -8.23 27.81 0.94
C LEU A 223 -9.50 26.95 0.92
N TRP A 224 -9.35 25.63 1.07
CA TRP A 224 -10.49 24.71 1.19
C TRP A 224 -11.38 25.03 2.40
N ALA A 225 -10.77 25.20 3.57
CA ALA A 225 -11.49 25.32 4.84
C ALA A 225 -12.13 26.70 5.05
N LYS A 226 -11.49 27.78 4.59
CA LYS A 226 -11.96 29.15 4.79
C LYS A 226 -13.08 29.54 3.84
N TYR A 227 -12.95 29.25 2.55
CA TYR A 227 -13.87 29.72 1.51
C TYR A 227 -14.98 28.69 1.25
N ARG A 228 -15.65 28.23 2.32
CA ARG A 228 -16.61 27.11 2.23
C ARG A 228 -17.89 27.46 1.48
N ASP A 229 -18.30 28.73 1.57
CA ASP A 229 -19.52 29.26 0.96
C ASP A 229 -19.33 29.61 -0.52
N ASP A 230 -18.08 29.73 -0.98
CA ASP A 230 -17.74 29.95 -2.39
C ASP A 230 -17.91 28.63 -3.18
N THR A 231 -19.15 28.36 -3.57
CA THR A 231 -19.51 27.14 -4.31
C THR A 231 -18.73 26.98 -5.64
N PRO A 232 -18.55 28.03 -6.46
CA PRO A 232 -17.69 27.95 -7.65
C PRO A 232 -16.25 27.51 -7.33
N LEU A 233 -15.62 28.11 -6.32
CA LEU A 233 -14.26 27.75 -5.91
C LEU A 233 -14.19 26.30 -5.41
N GLN A 234 -15.10 25.89 -4.53
CA GLN A 234 -15.16 24.53 -3.99
C GLN A 234 -15.33 23.48 -5.10
N LYS A 235 -16.16 23.77 -6.10
CA LYS A 235 -16.32 22.90 -7.28
C LYS A 235 -15.02 22.81 -8.07
N LYS A 236 -14.31 23.92 -8.27
CA LYS A 236 -13.02 23.93 -8.99
C LYS A 236 -11.92 23.21 -8.23
N LEU A 237 -11.81 23.40 -6.93
CA LEU A 237 -10.85 22.67 -6.09
C LEU A 237 -11.11 21.15 -6.13
N LYS A 238 -12.38 20.73 -6.10
CA LYS A 238 -12.78 19.33 -6.29
C LYS A 238 -12.40 18.80 -7.67
N GLU A 239 -12.69 19.56 -8.73
CA GLU A 239 -12.31 19.21 -10.10
C GLU A 239 -10.80 19.06 -10.25
N ILE A 240 -10.01 19.99 -9.71
CA ILE A 240 -8.54 19.96 -9.78
C ILE A 240 -7.99 18.74 -9.03
N THR A 241 -8.51 18.47 -7.82
CA THR A 241 -8.10 17.32 -7.03
C THR A 241 -8.38 16.00 -7.75
N GLN A 242 -9.54 15.87 -8.39
CA GLN A 242 -9.90 14.70 -9.20
C GLN A 242 -9.12 14.61 -10.52
N LYS A 243 -8.84 15.75 -11.18
CA LYS A 243 -8.20 15.83 -12.50
C LYS A 243 -6.67 15.83 -12.45
N ARG A 244 -6.03 15.77 -11.28
CA ARG A 244 -4.57 15.74 -11.13
C ARG A 244 -3.99 14.41 -11.66
N LEU A 245 -4.17 14.16 -12.96
CA LEU A 245 -3.76 13.01 -13.76
C LEU A 245 -2.40 13.31 -14.40
N ALA A 246 -1.34 12.67 -13.89
CA ALA A 246 -0.06 12.40 -14.56
C ALA A 246 0.78 13.63 -15.06
N PRO A 247 2.04 13.38 -15.47
CA PRO A 247 3.24 14.00 -14.91
C PRO A 247 3.49 15.45 -15.38
N ASN A 248 3.66 16.38 -14.44
CA ASN A 248 4.43 17.59 -14.74
C ASN A 248 5.92 17.23 -14.74
N ARG A 249 6.49 17.05 -15.95
CA ARG A 249 7.87 17.27 -16.45
C ARG A 249 9.12 16.93 -15.62
N THR A 250 9.03 16.63 -14.34
CA THR A 250 10.10 16.16 -13.47
C THR A 250 9.72 14.77 -12.99
N GLY A 251 10.67 13.84 -12.93
CA GLY A 251 10.42 12.41 -12.67
C GLY A 251 9.82 12.05 -11.29
N SER A 252 9.31 13.02 -10.53
CA SER A 252 8.66 12.92 -9.22
C SER A 252 7.13 12.75 -9.38
N GLY A 253 6.63 11.54 -9.16
CA GLY A 253 5.25 11.11 -9.45
C GLY A 253 4.16 11.66 -8.52
N LEU A 254 3.85 12.96 -8.62
CA LEU A 254 2.82 13.65 -7.81
C LEU A 254 1.42 13.72 -8.47
N GLY A 255 1.08 12.77 -9.33
CA GLY A 255 -0.24 12.68 -10.00
C GLY A 255 -1.02 11.44 -9.54
N PHE A 256 -2.33 11.58 -9.30
CA PHE A 256 -3.21 10.50 -8.85
C PHE A 256 -4.12 10.08 -10.00
N ASP A 257 -4.20 8.78 -10.21
CA ASP A 257 -4.86 8.19 -11.37
C ASP A 257 -6.16 7.50 -10.94
N SER A 258 -7.27 7.78 -11.63
CA SER A 258 -8.58 7.19 -11.34
C SER A 258 -8.67 5.72 -11.75
N ARG A 259 -7.73 5.22 -12.56
CA ARG A 259 -7.68 3.80 -12.94
C ARG A 259 -7.44 2.91 -11.74
N ARG A 260 -7.94 1.68 -11.86
CA ARG A 260 -7.77 0.62 -10.85
C ARG A 260 -6.53 -0.22 -11.15
N GLY A 261 -5.90 -0.74 -10.10
CA GLY A 261 -4.82 -1.72 -10.19
C GLY A 261 -3.42 -1.22 -9.86
N PHE A 262 -3.31 -0.07 -9.19
CA PHE A 262 -2.02 0.41 -8.69
C PHE A 262 -1.57 -0.43 -7.49
N TYR A 263 -0.28 -0.72 -7.45
CA TYR A 263 0.35 -1.45 -6.35
C TYR A 263 0.83 -0.47 -5.28
N GLY A 264 0.89 -0.95 -4.04
CA GLY A 264 1.57 -0.27 -2.95
C GLY A 264 3.08 -0.27 -3.21
N THR A 265 3.79 0.67 -2.60
CA THR A 265 5.23 0.83 -2.81
C THR A 265 5.96 0.90 -1.48
N VAL A 266 7.16 0.33 -1.45
CA VAL A 266 8.15 0.51 -0.37
C VAL A 266 9.43 1.00 -1.02
N GLY A 267 9.76 2.28 -0.81
CA GLY A 267 10.93 2.92 -1.40
C GLY A 267 12.24 2.37 -0.86
N ASN A 268 13.33 2.66 -1.56
CA ASN A 268 14.68 2.16 -1.25
C ASN A 268 15.06 2.35 0.21
N GLN A 269 15.85 1.43 0.75
CA GLN A 269 16.43 1.54 2.10
C GLN A 269 15.40 1.75 3.22
N SER A 270 14.14 1.37 3.00
CA SER A 270 13.10 1.46 4.03
C SER A 270 13.11 0.25 4.93
N VAL A 271 12.76 0.45 6.20
CA VAL A 271 12.72 -0.60 7.22
C VAL A 271 11.35 -0.63 7.87
N ILE A 272 10.60 -1.69 7.62
CA ILE A 272 9.31 -1.98 8.25
C ILE A 272 9.49 -3.21 9.13
N LYS A 273 9.32 -3.06 10.44
CA LYS A 273 9.50 -4.17 11.38
C LYS A 273 8.41 -4.26 12.44
N ASN A 274 8.13 -5.48 12.88
CA ASN A 274 7.23 -5.79 14.00
C ASN A 274 5.90 -5.05 13.89
N SER A 275 5.28 -5.04 12.71
CA SER A 275 4.06 -4.27 12.42
C SER A 275 2.91 -5.19 12.03
N ARG A 276 1.66 -4.75 12.19
CA ARG A 276 0.47 -5.55 11.83
C ARG A 276 -0.07 -5.14 10.46
N ILE A 277 -1.16 -4.37 10.41
CA ILE A 277 -1.91 -4.14 9.18
C ILE A 277 -1.31 -2.96 8.42
N LEU A 278 -0.84 -3.17 7.20
CA LEU A 278 -0.46 -2.13 6.25
C LEU A 278 -1.25 -2.33 4.95
N LYS A 279 -2.31 -1.54 4.75
CA LYS A 279 -3.26 -1.70 3.66
C LYS A 279 -3.31 -0.48 2.76
N ASP A 280 -3.15 -0.64 1.45
CA ASP A 280 -3.24 0.48 0.50
C ASP A 280 -2.27 1.63 0.85
N VAL A 281 -0.98 1.32 1.06
CA VAL A 281 0.03 2.30 1.50
C VAL A 281 1.12 2.49 0.43
N LYS A 282 1.52 3.74 0.21
CA LYS A 282 2.77 4.11 -0.48
C LYS A 282 3.77 4.60 0.55
N ILE A 283 4.97 4.05 0.52
CA ILE A 283 6.05 4.36 1.44
C ILE A 283 7.23 4.86 0.62
N GLY A 284 7.69 6.08 0.91
CA GLY A 284 8.87 6.70 0.32
C GLY A 284 10.18 6.04 0.77
N GLU A 285 11.30 6.54 0.27
CA GLU A 285 12.62 5.97 0.52
C GLU A 285 13.09 6.30 1.95
N HIS A 286 13.97 5.47 2.51
CA HIS A 286 14.56 5.64 3.85
C HIS A 286 13.52 5.75 4.98
N CYS A 287 12.30 5.25 4.77
CA CYS A 287 11.24 5.31 5.76
C CYS A 287 11.45 4.25 6.84
N TYR A 288 11.22 4.62 8.10
CA TYR A 288 11.32 3.70 9.24
C TYR A 288 9.96 3.49 9.89
N ILE A 289 9.44 2.26 9.87
CA ILE A 289 8.18 1.88 10.50
C ILE A 289 8.43 0.75 11.50
N LYS A 290 8.13 0.98 12.79
CA LYS A 290 8.30 -0.02 13.86
C LYS A 290 7.07 -0.09 14.75
N GLY A 291 6.48 -1.28 14.92
CA GLY A 291 5.43 -1.45 15.95
C GLY A 291 4.08 -0.84 15.58
N ALA A 292 3.82 -0.57 14.29
CA ALA A 292 2.56 0.01 13.85
C ALA A 292 1.43 -1.04 13.85
N ASN A 293 0.26 -0.68 14.38
CA ASN A 293 -0.88 -1.61 14.46
C ASN A 293 -1.79 -1.53 13.22
N LYS A 294 -2.03 -0.32 12.66
CA LYS A 294 -2.79 -0.16 11.41
C LYS A 294 -2.31 1.05 10.60
N LEU A 295 -1.83 0.86 9.39
CA LEU A 295 -1.63 1.95 8.43
C LEU A 295 -2.45 1.64 7.19
N LYS A 296 -3.48 2.43 6.93
CA LYS A 296 -4.48 2.17 5.88
C LYS A 296 -4.71 3.40 5.00
N ASN A 297 -4.62 3.20 3.69
CA ASN A 297 -4.91 4.22 2.69
C ASN A 297 -4.08 5.49 2.93
N LEU A 298 -2.76 5.38 2.81
CA LEU A 298 -1.82 6.47 3.10
C LEU A 298 -0.78 6.64 1.99
N THR A 299 -0.33 7.87 1.81
CA THR A 299 0.99 8.17 1.23
C THR A 299 1.90 8.61 2.36
N ILE A 300 3.07 7.99 2.47
CA ILE A 300 4.11 8.31 3.45
C ILE A 300 5.32 8.84 2.69
N ASN A 301 5.45 10.16 2.64
CA ASN A 301 6.58 10.80 1.98
C ASN A 301 7.82 10.72 2.89
N SER A 302 8.94 10.31 2.29
CA SER A 302 10.22 10.08 2.97
C SER A 302 11.32 10.10 1.91
N SER A 303 12.47 10.67 2.26
CA SER A 303 13.70 10.62 1.45
C SER A 303 14.90 10.34 2.35
N GLU A 304 16.09 10.22 1.76
CA GLU A 304 17.35 10.10 2.51
C GLU A 304 17.60 11.32 3.40
N GLU A 305 17.35 12.52 2.88
CA GLU A 305 17.55 13.80 3.56
C GLU A 305 16.45 14.10 4.59
N GLU A 306 15.21 13.69 4.29
CA GLU A 306 14.02 13.97 5.09
C GLU A 306 13.28 12.67 5.43
N SER A 307 13.98 11.78 6.16
CA SER A 307 13.44 10.48 6.56
C SER A 307 12.24 10.62 7.48
N THR A 308 11.15 9.93 7.14
CA THR A 308 9.95 9.82 7.97
C THR A 308 10.01 8.57 8.83
N GLN A 309 9.70 8.73 10.10
CA GLN A 309 9.69 7.66 11.09
C GLN A 309 8.32 7.54 11.76
N ILE A 310 7.82 6.31 11.85
CA ILE A 310 6.52 5.98 12.41
C ILE A 310 6.66 4.80 13.36
N GLY A 311 6.15 4.92 14.58
CA GLY A 311 6.17 3.76 15.46
C GLY A 311 5.34 3.80 16.73
N GLU A 312 5.38 2.63 17.39
CA GLU A 312 4.73 2.25 18.65
C GLU A 312 3.24 2.62 18.73
N GLY A 313 2.41 1.64 18.34
CA GLY A 313 0.96 1.60 18.60
C GLY A 313 0.06 2.07 17.46
N VAL A 314 0.60 2.68 16.41
CA VAL A 314 -0.22 3.63 15.63
C VAL A 314 -1.23 2.98 14.67
N GLU A 315 -2.44 3.55 14.67
CA GLU A 315 -3.48 3.39 13.65
C GLU A 315 -3.65 4.70 12.83
N LEU A 316 -3.18 4.81 11.58
CA LEU A 316 -3.54 5.93 10.68
C LEU A 316 -4.36 5.42 9.49
N VAL A 317 -5.55 6.00 9.30
CA VAL A 317 -6.50 5.59 8.26
C VAL A 317 -6.97 6.82 7.48
N ASN A 318 -6.50 6.94 6.23
CA ASN A 318 -6.69 8.06 5.30
C ASN A 318 -5.85 9.31 5.59
N GLY A 319 -4.95 9.64 4.67
CA GLY A 319 -4.18 10.87 4.74
C GLY A 319 -2.83 10.79 4.02
N ILE A 320 -2.09 11.87 4.11
CA ILE A 320 -0.74 12.00 3.56
C ILE A 320 0.17 12.45 4.68
N ILE A 321 1.29 11.75 4.83
CA ILE A 321 2.35 12.10 5.77
C ILE A 321 3.44 12.77 4.95
N GLY A 322 3.83 13.98 5.36
CA GLY A 322 4.90 14.75 4.71
C GLY A 322 6.28 14.16 4.95
N PHE A 323 7.29 14.77 4.33
CA PHE A 323 8.70 14.43 4.54
C PHE A 323 9.14 14.78 5.97
N GLY A 324 10.16 14.08 6.49
CA GLY A 324 10.77 14.36 7.80
C GLY A 324 9.86 14.15 9.02
N CYS A 325 8.70 13.52 8.86
CA CYS A 325 7.73 13.39 9.95
C CYS A 325 8.17 12.36 10.99
N HIS A 326 7.98 12.65 12.26
CA HIS A 326 8.22 11.72 13.37
C HIS A 326 6.91 11.49 14.12
N ILE A 327 6.30 10.32 13.92
CA ILE A 327 5.00 9.97 14.48
C ILE A 327 5.20 8.80 15.44
N PHE A 328 5.27 9.12 16.73
CA PHE A 328 5.48 8.16 17.81
C PHE A 328 4.49 8.44 18.94
N TYR A 329 4.20 7.40 19.73
CA TYR A 329 3.33 7.44 20.91
C TYR A 329 1.86 7.72 20.55
N GLY A 330 1.14 6.66 20.17
CA GLY A 330 -0.31 6.67 19.94
C GLY A 330 -1.08 5.79 20.91
#